data_AF-A0A150U5I3-F1
#
_entry.id   AF-A0A150U5I3-F1
#
_cell.length_a   1.000
_cell.length_b   1.000
_cell.length_c   1.000
_cell.angle_alpha   90.00
_cell.angle_beta   90.00
_cell.angle_gamma   90.00
#
_symmetry.space_group_name_H-M   'P 1'
#
loop_
_entity.id
_entity.type
_entity.pdbx_description
1 polymer ?
#
loop_
_entity_poly.entity_id
_entity_poly.type
_entity_poly.pdbx_seq_one_letter_code
_entity_poly.pdbx_strand_id
1 'polypeptide(L)' 'MATIDLTEEDIRVLQHIAERGEAGITTDRAVPRYRVLAKAGLLEHQAVSLDAEWFGLSDRGRGALGDVA' A
#
# COMPACT_ATOMS: atom_id res chain seq x y z
N MET A 1 13.73 3.03 14.81
CA MET A 1 12.70 3.22 13.76
C MET A 1 13.36 2.95 12.42
N ALA A 2 12.90 1.94 11.68
CA ALA A 2 13.36 1.76 10.30
C ALA A 2 12.72 2.86 9.45
N THR A 3 13.53 3.82 8.99
CA THR A 3 13.17 4.77 7.94
C THR A 3 13.07 3.97 6.65
N ILE A 4 11.85 3.87 6.12
CA ILE A 4 11.60 3.26 4.81
C ILE A 4 11.71 4.41 3.83
N ASP A 5 12.64 4.28 2.88
CA ASP A 5 12.79 5.26 1.81
C ASP A 5 11.66 5.03 0.81
N LEU A 6 10.60 5.84 0.91
CA LEU A 6 9.44 5.75 0.02
C LEU A 6 9.76 6.46 -1.28
N THR A 7 9.54 5.78 -2.41
CA THR A 7 9.64 6.44 -3.70
C THR A 7 8.36 7.25 -3.99
N GLU A 8 8.41 8.14 -4.98
CA GLU A 8 7.21 8.84 -5.47
C GLU A 8 6.10 7.86 -5.90
N GLU A 9 6.47 6.69 -6.41
CA GLU A 9 5.50 5.65 -6.78
C GLU A 9 4.83 5.05 -5.54
N ASP A 10 5.57 4.81 -4.46
CA ASP A 10 5.00 4.33 -3.20
C ASP A 10 4.01 5.34 -2.62
N ILE A 11 4.37 6.62 -2.65
CA ILE A 11 3.50 7.70 -2.19
C ILE A 11 2.21 7.72 -3.01
N ARG A 12 2.30 7.59 -4.35
CA ARG A 12 1.11 7.53 -5.22
C ARG A 12 0.23 6.31 -4.93
N VAL A 13 0.82 5.16 -4.65
CA VAL A 13 0.07 3.96 -4.25
C VAL A 13 -0.68 4.20 -2.95
N LEU A 14 0.00 4.74 -1.93
CA LEU A 14 -0.62 5.03 -0.64
C LEU A 14 -1.76 6.05 -0.79
N GLN A 15 -1.55 7.12 -1.56
CA GLN A 15 -2.59 8.13 -1.86
C GLN A 15 -3.79 7.52 -2.58
N HIS A 16 -3.55 6.70 -3.60
CA HIS A 16 -4.63 6.03 -4.34
C HIS A 16 -5.51 5.18 -3.42
N ILE A 17 -4.89 4.42 -2.51
CA ILE A 17 -5.61 3.60 -1.53
C ILE A 17 -6.31 4.48 -0.49
N ALA A 18 -5.70 5.59 -0.06
CA ALA A 18 -6.31 6.53 0.87
C ALA A 18 -7.61 7.13 0.30
N GLU A 19 -7.62 7.48 -0.97
CA GLU A 19 -8.78 8.05 -1.67
C GLU A 19 -9.89 7.02 -1.91
N ARG A 20 -9.53 5.77 -2.19
CA ARG A 20 -10.48 4.70 -2.54
C ARG A 20 -10.86 3.76 -1.40
N GLY A 21 -10.18 3.85 -0.27
CA GLY A 21 -10.28 2.93 0.87
C GLY A 21 -9.42 1.67 0.71
N GLU A 22 -9.41 1.08 -0.48
CA GLU A 22 -8.66 -0.14 -0.80
C GLU A 22 -8.23 -0.18 -2.28
N ALA A 23 -7.27 -1.06 -2.59
CA ALA A 23 -6.88 -1.37 -3.96
C ALA A 23 -6.82 -2.88 -4.19
N GLY A 24 -7.54 -3.35 -5.21
CA GLY A 24 -7.48 -4.72 -5.72
C GLY A 24 -6.48 -4.82 -6.88
N ILE A 25 -5.47 -5.69 -6.74
CA ILE A 25 -4.39 -5.83 -7.70
C ILE A 25 -4.45 -7.20 -8.37
N THR A 26 -4.70 -7.18 -9.69
CA THR A 26 -4.96 -8.37 -10.51
C THR A 26 -3.73 -8.86 -11.28
N THR A 27 -2.60 -8.15 -11.22
CA THR A 27 -1.44 -8.41 -12.10
C THR A 27 -0.15 -8.71 -11.32
N ASP A 28 0.53 -9.78 -11.73
CA ASP A 28 1.80 -10.27 -11.16
C ASP A 28 2.93 -9.23 -11.15
N ARG A 29 2.84 -8.15 -11.96
CA ARG A 29 3.83 -7.07 -11.97
C ARG A 29 3.64 -6.02 -10.87
N ALA A 30 2.41 -5.75 -10.44
CA ALA A 30 2.12 -4.75 -9.42
C ALA A 30 2.03 -5.36 -8.01
N VAL A 31 1.62 -6.63 -7.90
CA VAL A 31 1.55 -7.38 -6.64
C VAL A 31 2.84 -7.29 -5.79
N PRO A 32 4.07 -7.39 -6.36
CA PRO A 32 5.29 -7.32 -5.57
C PRO A 32 5.42 -6.02 -4.77
N ARG A 33 5.02 -4.88 -5.35
CA ARG A 33 5.17 -3.56 -4.71
C ARG A 33 4.17 -3.39 -3.56
N TYR A 34 2.91 -3.78 -3.76
CA TYR A 34 1.90 -3.75 -2.71
C TYR A 34 2.24 -4.69 -1.54
N ARG A 35 2.77 -5.88 -1.84
CA ARG A 35 3.28 -6.80 -0.81
C ARG A 35 4.50 -6.25 -0.08
N VAL A 36 5.41 -5.53 -0.74
CA VAL A 36 6.54 -4.86 -0.08
C VAL A 36 6.05 -3.79 0.89
N LEU A 37 5.11 -2.93 0.45
CA LEU A 37 4.49 -1.92 1.30
C LEU A 37 3.71 -2.54 2.47
N ALA A 38 3.05 -3.68 2.25
CA ALA A 38 2.39 -4.43 3.31
C ALA A 38 3.40 -5.02 4.32
N LYS A 39 4.51 -5.60 3.86
CA LYS A 39 5.60 -6.08 4.73
C LYS A 39 6.27 -4.95 5.51
N ALA A 40 6.33 -3.76 4.94
CA ALA A 40 6.77 -2.53 5.59
C ALA A 40 5.78 -2.02 6.66
N GLY A 41 4.58 -2.60 6.73
CA GLY A 41 3.51 -2.20 7.64
C GLY A 41 2.78 -0.93 7.22
N LEU A 42 2.91 -0.51 5.96
CA LEU A 42 2.22 0.67 5.40
C LEU A 42 0.87 0.30 4.79
N LEU A 43 0.74 -0.94 4.32
CA LEU A 43 -0.51 -1.53 3.86
C LEU A 43 -0.88 -2.75 4.69
N GLU A 44 -2.16 -3.11 4.64
CA GLU A 44 -2.72 -4.31 5.23
C GLU A 44 -3.34 -5.17 4.14
N HIS A 45 -3.04 -6.47 4.17
CA HIS A 45 -3.76 -7.44 3.35
C HIS A 45 -5.18 -7.60 3.89
N GLN A 46 -6.17 -7.20 3.09
CA GLN A 46 -7.58 -7.30 3.45
C GLN A 46 -8.18 -8.64 3.01
N ALA A 47 -7.95 -9.00 1.74
CA ALA A 47 -8.50 -10.22 1.15
C ALA A 47 -7.65 -10.73 -0.01
N VAL A 48 -7.77 -12.03 -0.30
CA VAL A 48 -7.22 -12.66 -1.49
C VAL A 48 -8.35 -13.36 -2.21
N SER A 49 -8.59 -12.99 -3.48
CA SER A 49 -9.48 -13.69 -4.39
C SER A 49 -8.67 -14.49 -5.42
N LEU A 50 -9.37 -15.28 -6.24
CA LEU A 50 -8.73 -16.09 -7.31
C LEU A 50 -7.95 -15.24 -8.33
N ASP A 51 -8.34 -13.98 -8.49
CA ASP A 51 -7.89 -13.06 -9.53
C ASP A 51 -7.25 -11.78 -9.00
N ALA A 52 -7.32 -11.50 -7.69
CA ALA A 52 -6.82 -10.26 -7.12
C ALA A 52 -6.37 -10.40 -5.66
N GLU A 53 -5.42 -9.55 -5.27
CA GLU A 53 -5.10 -9.29 -3.87
C GLU A 53 -5.55 -7.88 -3.48
N TRP A 54 -6.25 -7.78 -2.36
CA TRP A 54 -6.83 -6.54 -1.87
C TRP A 54 -6.00 -5.99 -0.71
N PHE A 55 -5.63 -4.73 -0.84
CA PHE A 55 -4.80 -4.01 0.13
C PHE A 55 -5.53 -2.76 0.64
N GLY A 56 -5.53 -2.58 1.95
CA GLY A 56 -5.98 -1.37 2.62
C GLY A 56 -4.80 -0.58 3.19
N LEU A 57 -5.03 0.69 3.49
CA LEU A 57 -4.03 1.55 4.13
C LEU A 57 -3.99 1.29 5.64
N SER A 58 -2.81 1.02 6.19
CA SER A 58 -2.63 0.89 7.66
C SER A 58 -2.60 2.26 8.34
N ASP A 59 -2.73 2.30 9.66
CA ASP A 59 -2.54 3.54 10.44
C ASP A 59 -1.14 4.14 10.26
N ARG A 60 -0.12 3.29 10.11
CA ARG A 60 1.25 3.74 9.81
C ARG A 60 1.35 4.30 8.40
N GLY A 61 0.68 3.69 7.43
CA GLY A 61 0.60 4.21 6.06
C GLY A 61 -0.09 5.58 5.98
N ARG A 62 -1.17 5.77 6.77
CA ARG A 62 -1.82 7.07 6.93
C ARG A 62 -0.88 8.12 7.53
N GLY A 63 -0.15 7.76 8.58
CA GLY A 63 0.85 8.64 9.18
C GLY A 63 1.94 9.04 8.18
N ALA A 64 2.45 8.08 7.40
CA ALA A 64 3.45 8.34 6.38
C ALA A 64 2.97 9.30 5.27
N LEU A 65 1.68 9.30 4.92
CA LEU A 65 1.10 10.29 4.01
C LEU A 65 0.95 11.67 4.65
N GLY A 66 0.56 11.72 5.94
CA GLY A 66 0.42 12.96 6.69
C GLY A 66 1.76 13.68 6.92
N ASP A 67 2.86 12.94 7.05
CA ASP A 67 4.21 13.50 7.21
C ASP A 67 4.81 14.03 5.89
N VAL A 68 4.22 13.69 4.74
CA VAL A 68 4.71 14.02 3.39
C VAL A 68 3.94 15.21 2.76
N ALA A 69 2.77 15.57 3.29
CA ALA A 69 1.92 16.67 2.81
C ALA A 69 2.23 18.01 3.50
#